data_AF-A0A6V7NXW2-F1
#
_entry.id   AF-A0A6V7NXW2-F1
#
_cell.length_a   1.000
_cell.length_b   1.000
_cell.length_c   1.000
_cell.angle_alpha   90.00
_cell.angle_beta   90.00
_cell.angle_gamma   90.00
#
_symmetry.space_group_name_H-M   'P 1'
#
loop_
_entity.id
_entity.type
_entity.pdbx_description
1 polymer ?
#
loop_
_entity_poly.entity_id
_entity_poly.type
_entity_poly.pdbx_seq_one_letter_code
_entity_poly.pdbx_strand_id
1 'polypeptide(L)'
;MELGKSATGFKKKTSGSSLDISFGRDRLIPIVPVLNIPRLHIHEYSSRIFRNLIAFEMQCPRSDRRTMAFSVIMQNLLQSEEDVKLFRQCGILANTCMTDYKIVNFFKSLSLSIKKDDMPIDVYVFCHQVLSYHKGRMS
;
A
#
# COMPACT_ATOMS: atom_id res chain seq x y z
N MET A 1 -1.31 12.16 -6.78
CA MET A 1 -0.74 11.19 -7.75
C MET A 1 -1.92 10.31 -8.15
N GLU A 2 -2.18 10.11 -9.44
CA GLU A 2 -3.27 9.24 -9.91
C GLU A 2 -2.63 7.97 -10.49
N LEU A 3 -2.86 6.82 -9.85
CA LEU A 3 -2.35 5.52 -10.25
C LEU A 3 -2.80 5.13 -11.66
N GLY A 4 -3.96 5.62 -12.11
CA GLY A 4 -4.46 5.42 -13.47
C GLY A 4 -3.58 6.01 -14.58
N LYS A 5 -2.64 6.92 -14.23
CA LYS A 5 -1.65 7.49 -15.16
C LYS A 5 -0.25 6.87 -15.00
N SER A 6 -0.12 5.84 -14.17
CA SER A 6 1.15 5.18 -13.90
C SER A 6 1.52 4.16 -14.98
N ALA A 7 2.80 4.13 -15.38
CA ALA A 7 3.36 3.09 -16.25
C ALA A 7 3.62 1.75 -15.52
N THR A 8 3.12 1.57 -14.29
CA THR A 8 3.28 0.36 -13.47
C THR A 8 1.95 -0.37 -13.36
N GLY A 9 1.96 -1.68 -13.67
CA GLY A 9 0.77 -2.52 -13.51
C GLY A 9 0.54 -2.92 -12.05
N PHE A 10 -0.72 -3.17 -11.68
CA PHE A 10 -1.08 -3.66 -10.36
C PHE A 10 -1.72 -5.03 -10.48
N LYS A 11 -1.28 -5.98 -9.64
CA LYS A 11 -1.87 -7.32 -9.59
C LYS A 11 -2.12 -7.76 -8.17
N LYS A 12 -3.22 -8.48 -8.00
CA LYS A 12 -3.48 -9.23 -6.77
C LYS A 12 -2.47 -10.37 -6.63
N LYS A 13 -1.88 -10.49 -5.45
CA LYS A 13 -1.04 -11.63 -5.08
C LYS A 13 -1.90 -12.87 -4.74
N THR A 14 -1.46 -14.04 -5.18
CA THR A 14 -2.18 -15.33 -5.00
C THR A 14 -1.63 -16.19 -3.87
N SER A 15 -0.45 -15.88 -3.32
CA SER A 15 0.22 -16.63 -2.25
C SER A 15 1.23 -15.77 -1.49
N GLY A 16 1.51 -16.07 -0.21
CA GLY A 16 2.50 -15.38 0.61
C GLY A 16 1.92 -14.72 1.86
N SER A 17 2.74 -13.95 2.58
CA SER A 17 2.34 -13.25 3.82
C SER A 17 1.22 -12.22 3.56
N SER A 18 0.33 -12.04 4.54
CA SER A 18 -0.90 -11.24 4.43
C SER A 18 -0.68 -9.74 4.13
N LEU A 19 0.53 -9.21 4.36
CA LEU A 19 0.87 -7.79 4.15
C LEU A 19 2.06 -7.60 3.19
N ASP A 20 2.51 -8.67 2.53
CA ASP A 20 3.74 -8.63 1.73
C ASP A 20 3.49 -8.14 0.30
N ILE A 21 4.11 -7.01 -0.04
CA ILE A 21 4.08 -6.38 -1.36
C ILE A 21 5.36 -6.71 -2.11
N SER A 22 5.26 -7.21 -3.34
CA SER A 22 6.43 -7.61 -4.11
C SER A 22 6.43 -7.03 -5.52
N PHE A 23 7.57 -6.47 -5.93
CA PHE A 23 7.78 -6.00 -7.29
C PHE A 23 8.21 -7.15 -8.19
N GLY A 24 7.62 -7.25 -9.39
CA GLY A 24 7.93 -8.28 -10.35
C GLY A 24 7.76 -7.81 -11.79
N ARG A 25 7.99 -8.73 -12.73
CA ARG A 25 7.67 -8.52 -14.14
C ARG A 25 6.45 -9.34 -14.53
N ASP A 26 5.61 -8.77 -15.37
CA ASP A 26 4.53 -9.53 -15.98
C ASP A 26 5.12 -10.62 -16.89
N ARG A 27 4.52 -11.82 -16.90
CA ARG A 27 4.94 -12.89 -17.82
C ARG A 27 4.55 -12.58 -19.27
N LEU A 28 3.46 -11.84 -19.48
CA LEU A 28 2.93 -11.49 -20.80
C LEU A 28 3.51 -10.16 -21.33
N ILE A 29 3.85 -9.23 -20.44
CA ILE A 29 4.45 -7.94 -20.80
C ILE A 29 5.70 -7.69 -19.94
N PRO A 30 6.84 -8.33 -20.26
CA PRO A 30 8.03 -8.33 -19.40
C PRO A 30 8.72 -6.97 -19.26
N ILE A 31 8.31 -5.98 -20.06
CA ILE A 31 8.84 -4.61 -20.08
C ILE A 31 8.14 -3.74 -19.03
N VAL A 32 6.90 -4.08 -18.66
CA VAL A 32 6.11 -3.30 -17.71
C VAL A 32 6.32 -3.86 -16.31
N PRO A 33 6.86 -3.07 -15.37
CA PRO A 33 6.93 -3.48 -13.98
C PRO A 33 5.54 -3.65 -13.37
N VAL A 34 5.39 -4.67 -12.54
CA VAL A 34 4.12 -4.97 -11.85
C VAL A 34 4.34 -5.02 -10.35
N LEU A 35 3.51 -4.26 -9.62
CA LEU A 35 3.44 -4.32 -8.18
C LEU A 35 2.38 -5.35 -7.76
N ASN A 36 2.81 -6.40 -7.07
CA ASN A 36 1.93 -7.44 -6.55
C ASN A 36 1.53 -7.09 -5.12
N ILE A 37 0.24 -6.82 -4.92
CA ILE A 37 -0.31 -6.39 -3.64
C ILE A 37 -1.24 -7.50 -3.11
N PRO A 38 -1.18 -7.85 -1.81
CA PRO A 38 -2.08 -8.85 -1.25
C PRO A 38 -3.54 -8.37 -1.33
N ARG A 39 -4.47 -9.33 -1.39
CA ARG A 39 -5.90 -9.01 -1.34
C ARG A 39 -6.27 -8.49 0.04
N LEU A 40 -6.94 -7.36 0.07
CA LEU A 40 -7.33 -6.65 1.28
C LEU A 40 -8.84 -6.72 1.48
N HIS A 41 -9.23 -7.02 2.71
CA HIS A 41 -10.61 -7.01 3.19
C HIS A 41 -10.68 -5.95 4.30
N ILE A 42 -11.10 -4.75 3.93
CA ILE A 42 -11.15 -3.62 4.86
C ILE A 42 -12.59 -3.41 5.32
N HIS A 43 -12.80 -3.48 6.62
CA HIS A 43 -14.08 -3.33 7.30
C HIS A 43 -13.96 -2.27 8.40
N GLU A 44 -15.08 -1.90 9.01
CA GLU A 44 -15.10 -0.86 10.05
C GLU A 44 -14.21 -1.20 11.26
N TYR A 45 -14.11 -2.49 11.60
CA TYR A 45 -13.24 -2.95 12.69
C TYR A 45 -11.75 -2.91 12.33
N SER A 46 -11.38 -2.92 11.04
CA SER A 46 -9.99 -3.00 10.59
C SER A 46 -9.15 -1.85 11.13
N SER A 47 -9.74 -0.67 11.34
CA SER A 47 -8.99 0.49 11.85
C SER A 47 -8.41 0.21 13.24
N ARG A 48 -9.19 -0.43 14.12
CA ARG A 48 -8.73 -0.79 15.46
C ARG A 48 -7.62 -1.83 15.40
N ILE A 49 -7.76 -2.84 14.55
CA ILE A 49 -6.75 -3.89 14.38
C ILE A 49 -5.42 -3.28 13.92
N PHE A 50 -5.44 -2.48 12.84
CA PHE A 50 -4.22 -1.86 12.31
C PHE A 50 -3.55 -0.94 13.33
N ARG A 51 -4.32 -0.12 14.06
CA ARG A 51 -3.75 0.76 15.09
C ARG A 51 -3.13 -0.03 16.24
N ASN A 52 -3.75 -1.11 16.68
CA ASN A 52 -3.21 -1.96 17.74
C ASN A 52 -1.92 -2.65 17.30
N LEU A 53 -1.87 -3.16 16.06
CA LEU A 53 -0.67 -3.77 15.49
C LEU A 53 0.46 -2.74 15.34
N ILE A 54 0.15 -1.54 14.83
CA ILE A 54 1.12 -0.44 14.74
C ILE A 54 1.66 -0.08 16.14
N ALA A 55 0.79 0.09 17.13
CA ALA A 55 1.21 0.40 18.50
C ALA A 55 2.08 -0.70 19.11
N PHE A 56 1.80 -1.97 18.81
CA PHE A 56 2.63 -3.11 19.21
C PHE A 56 4.00 -3.06 18.54
N GLU A 57 4.06 -2.85 17.22
CA GLU A 57 5.31 -2.74 16.46
C GLU A 57 6.19 -1.58 16.95
N MET A 58 5.59 -0.46 17.33
CA MET A 58 6.31 0.71 17.88
C MET A 58 6.91 0.42 19.26
N GLN A 59 6.17 -0.27 20.13
CA GLN A 59 6.57 -0.53 21.51
C GLN A 59 7.50 -1.74 21.67
N CYS A 60 7.62 -2.58 20.65
CA CYS A 60 8.45 -3.77 20.67
C CYS A 60 9.71 -3.58 19.81
N PRO A 61 10.91 -3.38 20.41
CA PRO A 61 12.16 -3.17 19.66
C PRO A 61 12.56 -4.34 18.76
N ARG A 62 12.05 -5.54 19.05
CA ARG A 62 12.31 -6.77 18.27
C ARG A 62 11.26 -7.04 17.19
N SER A 63 10.19 -6.25 17.13
CA SER A 63 9.16 -6.44 16.12
C SER A 63 9.65 -5.95 14.76
N ASP A 64 9.34 -6.70 13.72
CA ASP A 64 9.42 -6.18 12.37
C ASP A 64 8.30 -5.14 12.17
N ARG A 65 8.65 -3.98 11.60
CA ARG A 65 7.71 -2.84 11.45
C ARG A 65 6.79 -3.03 10.23
N ARG A 66 6.31 -4.26 10.01
CA ARG A 66 5.65 -4.68 8.76
C ARG A 66 4.30 -4.00 8.54
N THR A 67 3.48 -3.90 9.57
CA THR A 67 2.16 -3.26 9.51
C THR A 67 2.31 -1.76 9.31
N MET A 68 3.28 -1.13 9.97
CA MET A 68 3.63 0.27 9.75
C MET A 68 4.10 0.52 8.31
N ALA A 69 5.06 -0.28 7.84
CA ALA A 69 5.58 -0.22 6.49
C ALA A 69 4.46 -0.32 5.45
N PHE A 70 3.62 -1.35 5.58
CA PHE A 70 2.47 -1.58 4.72
C PHE A 70 1.49 -0.40 4.73
N SER A 71 1.16 0.13 5.91
CA SER A 71 0.23 1.25 6.05
C SER A 71 0.72 2.51 5.34
N VAL A 72 2.02 2.79 5.42
CA VAL A 72 2.64 3.94 4.72
C VAL A 72 2.75 3.73 3.22
N ILE A 73 3.11 2.52 2.77
CA ILE A 73 3.11 2.21 1.33
C ILE A 73 1.70 2.36 0.76
N MET A 74 0.69 1.79 1.41
CA MET A 74 -0.70 1.90 0.95
C MET A 74 -1.22 3.33 0.97
N GLN A 75 -0.83 4.13 1.97
CA GLN A 75 -1.15 5.55 1.98
C GLN A 75 -0.54 6.25 0.76
N ASN A 76 0.72 6.01 0.43
CA ASN A 76 1.37 6.62 -0.74
C ASN A 76 0.76 6.18 -2.07
N LEU A 77 0.23 4.95 -2.16
CA LEU A 77 -0.43 4.44 -3.36
C LEU A 77 -1.87 4.96 -3.52
N LEU A 78 -2.65 5.00 -2.43
CA LEU A 78 -4.08 5.37 -2.45
C LEU A 78 -4.26 6.85 -2.07
N GLN A 79 -3.99 7.74 -3.02
CA GLN A 79 -4.07 9.19 -2.81
C GLN A 79 -5.42 9.77 -3.23
N SER A 80 -6.15 9.11 -4.14
CA SER A 80 -7.48 9.51 -4.60
C SER A 80 -8.47 8.34 -4.67
N GLU A 81 -9.75 8.66 -4.90
CA GLU A 81 -10.79 7.64 -5.07
C GLU A 81 -10.60 6.82 -6.35
N GLU A 82 -10.00 7.41 -7.38
CA GLU A 82 -9.63 6.76 -8.64
C GLU A 82 -8.59 5.65 -8.41
N ASP A 83 -7.63 5.89 -7.52
CA ASP A 83 -6.64 4.88 -7.12
C ASP A 83 -7.31 3.68 -6.45
N VAL A 84 -8.31 3.94 -5.61
CA VAL A 84 -9.10 2.91 -4.94
C VAL A 84 -9.94 2.12 -5.94
N LYS A 85 -10.59 2.80 -6.90
CA LYS A 85 -11.34 2.14 -7.98
C LYS A 85 -10.45 1.21 -8.79
N LEU A 86 -9.23 1.65 -9.14
CA LEU A 86 -8.25 0.80 -9.82
C LEU A 86 -7.93 -0.45 -8.98
N PHE A 87 -7.70 -0.29 -7.68
CA PHE A 87 -7.42 -1.43 -6.79
C PHE A 87 -8.60 -2.40 -6.67
N ARG A 88 -9.84 -1.91 -6.72
CA ARG A 88 -11.03 -2.77 -6.79
C ARG A 88 -11.11 -3.54 -8.10
N GLN A 89 -10.87 -2.87 -9.23
CA GLN A 89 -10.84 -3.50 -10.56
C GLN A 89 -9.78 -4.60 -10.67
N CYS A 90 -8.59 -4.36 -10.08
CA CYS A 90 -7.53 -5.37 -9.98
C CYS A 90 -7.82 -6.50 -8.97
N GLY A 91 -8.95 -6.45 -8.25
CA GLY A 91 -9.32 -7.42 -7.22
C GLY A 91 -8.47 -7.35 -5.95
N ILE A 92 -7.69 -6.28 -5.76
CA ILE A 92 -6.87 -6.04 -4.58
C ILE A 92 -7.78 -5.67 -3.40
N LEU A 93 -8.71 -4.73 -3.58
CA LEU A 93 -9.72 -4.36 -2.58
C LEU A 93 -11.04 -5.09 -2.84
N ALA A 94 -11.09 -6.37 -2.48
CA ALA A 94 -12.25 -7.21 -2.75
C ALA A 94 -13.07 -7.46 -1.48
N ASN A 95 -14.40 -7.39 -1.59
CA ASN A 95 -15.37 -7.50 -0.48
C ASN A 95 -15.21 -6.43 0.62
N THR A 96 -14.61 -5.29 0.29
CA THR A 96 -14.49 -4.12 1.18
C THR A 96 -15.80 -3.31 1.15
N CYS A 97 -16.45 -3.16 2.30
CA CYS A 97 -17.73 -2.46 2.48
C CYS A 97 -17.61 -0.94 2.67
N MET A 98 -16.38 -0.42 2.81
CA MET A 98 -16.13 1.01 2.93
C MET A 98 -16.18 1.69 1.55
N THR A 99 -16.59 2.95 1.50
CA THR A 99 -16.54 3.78 0.28
C THR A 99 -15.10 4.10 -0.11
N ASP A 100 -14.89 4.51 -1.36
CA ASP A 100 -13.55 4.80 -1.87
C ASP A 100 -12.89 5.96 -1.09
N TYR A 101 -13.64 7.04 -0.85
CA TYR A 101 -13.25 8.13 0.05
C TYR A 101 -12.83 7.64 1.45
N LYS A 102 -13.60 6.72 2.03
CA LYS A 102 -13.31 6.18 3.37
C LYS A 102 -12.02 5.35 3.36
N ILE A 103 -11.69 4.66 2.27
CA ILE A 103 -10.45 3.89 2.14
C ILE A 103 -9.22 4.79 2.02
N VAL A 104 -9.29 5.86 1.23
CA VAL A 104 -8.21 6.87 1.16
C VAL A 104 -7.93 7.43 2.56
N ASN A 105 -8.99 7.85 3.25
CA ASN A 105 -8.86 8.39 4.60
C ASN A 105 -8.41 7.36 5.65
N PHE A 106 -8.78 6.09 5.48
CA PHE A 106 -8.33 5.01 6.35
C PHE A 106 -6.81 4.94 6.39
N PHE A 107 -6.15 4.79 5.23
CA PHE A 107 -4.69 4.68 5.16
C PHE A 107 -3.99 5.99 5.51
N LYS A 108 -4.56 7.14 5.11
CA LYS A 108 -4.08 8.46 5.54
C LYS A 108 -4.09 8.63 7.06
N SER A 109 -5.13 8.16 7.74
CA SER A 109 -5.24 8.26 9.19
C SER A 109 -4.27 7.31 9.92
N LEU A 110 -4.03 6.13 9.36
CA LEU A 110 -3.03 5.20 9.89
C LEU A 110 -1.62 5.79 9.79
N SER A 111 -1.25 6.37 8.64
CA SER A 111 0.09 6.93 8.42
C SER A 111 0.38 8.12 9.34
N LEU A 112 -0.62 8.95 9.66
CA LEU A 112 -0.47 10.08 10.59
C LEU A 112 -0.11 9.66 12.02
N SER A 113 -0.41 8.40 12.37
CA SER A 113 -0.11 7.86 13.70
C SER A 113 1.33 7.33 13.80
N ILE A 114 2.08 7.30 12.69
CA ILE A 114 3.44 6.75 12.59
C ILE A 114 4.42 7.90 12.46
N LYS A 115 5.42 7.98 13.35
CA LYS A 115 6.49 8.99 13.23
C LYS A 115 7.48 8.55 12.15
N LYS A 116 8.05 9.52 11.41
CA LYS A 116 9.04 9.23 10.36
C LYS A 116 10.28 8.52 10.91
N ASP A 117 10.71 8.88 12.12
CA ASP A 117 11.90 8.32 12.76
C ASP A 117 11.71 6.85 13.18
N ASP A 118 10.46 6.40 13.30
CA ASP A 118 10.11 5.01 13.63
C ASP A 118 10.03 4.09 12.40
N MET A 119 10.20 4.65 11.20
CA MET A 119 10.08 3.90 9.95
C MET A 119 11.41 3.23 9.58
N PRO A 120 11.39 1.95 9.17
CA PRO A 120 12.55 1.32 8.57
C PRO A 120 13.03 2.07 7.31
N ILE A 121 14.35 2.19 7.16
CA ILE A 121 15.00 2.94 6.07
C ILE A 121 14.62 2.37 4.69
N ASP A 122 14.51 1.05 4.58
CA ASP A 122 14.11 0.35 3.36
C ASP A 122 12.71 0.75 2.86
N VAL A 123 11.76 1.01 3.76
CA VAL A 123 10.43 1.53 3.40
C VAL A 123 10.53 2.94 2.85
N TYR A 124 11.37 3.79 3.44
CA TYR A 124 11.61 5.14 2.94
C TYR A 124 12.22 5.11 1.53
N VAL A 125 13.23 4.25 1.32
CA VAL A 125 13.86 4.04 0.00
C VAL A 125 12.85 3.52 -1.02
N PHE A 126 12.04 2.52 -0.66
CA PHE A 126 11.01 1.98 -1.54
C PHE A 126 9.98 3.06 -1.94
N CYS A 127 9.45 3.82 -0.98
CA CYS A 127 8.50 4.90 -1.26
C CYS A 127 9.14 5.96 -2.15
N HIS A 128 10.40 6.32 -1.91
CA HIS A 128 11.13 7.28 -2.73
C HIS A 128 11.34 6.77 -4.16
N GLN A 129 11.69 5.48 -4.34
CA GLN A 129 11.87 4.86 -5.65
C GLN A 129 10.57 4.87 -6.45
N VAL A 130 9.47 4.41 -5.85
CA VAL A 130 8.13 4.44 -6.47
C VAL A 130 7.78 5.87 -6.88
N LEU A 131 7.89 6.84 -5.96
CA LEU A 131 7.60 8.25 -6.26
C LEU A 131 8.51 8.86 -7.34
N SER A 132 9.81 8.55 -7.34
CA SER A 132 10.76 9.04 -8.34
C SER A 132 10.50 8.47 -9.74
N TYR A 133 10.14 7.20 -9.82
CA TYR A 133 9.82 6.52 -11.08
C TYR A 133 8.56 7.12 -11.72
N HIS A 134 7.60 7.56 -10.90
CA HIS A 134 6.40 8.23 -11.37
C HIS A 134 6.64 9.68 -11.81
N LYS A 135 7.52 10.43 -11.12
CA LYS A 135 7.80 11.84 -11.48
C LYS A 135 8.64 11.97 -12.75
N GLY A 136 9.64 11.09 -12.96
CA GLY A 136 10.55 11.17 -14.10
C GLY A 136 9.96 10.82 -15.48
N ARG A 137 8.67 10.48 -15.56
CA ARG A 137 7.99 10.18 -16.84
C ARG A 137 6.76 11.07 -17.10
N MET A 138 6.49 12.05 -16.23
CA MET A 138 5.51 13.12 -16.48
C MET A 138 6.17 14.43 -17.00
N SER A 139 7.50 14.45 -17.16
CA SER A 139 8.25 15.46 -17.92
C SER A 139 8.67 14.88 -19.26
#